data_AF-A0A9X2UPJ1-F1
#
_entry.id   AF-A0A9X2UPJ1-F1
#
_cell.length_a   1.000
_cell.length_b   1.000
_cell.length_c   1.000
_cell.angle_alpha   90.00
_cell.angle_beta   90.00
_cell.angle_gamma   90.00
#
_symmetry.space_group_name_H-M   'P 1'
#
loop_
_entity.id
_entity.type
_entity.pdbx_description
1 polymer ?
#
loop_
_entity_poly.entity_id
_entity_poly.type
_entity_poly.pdbx_seq_one_letter_code
_entity_poly.pdbx_strand_id
1 'polypeptide(L)'
;MKIFTYVDNSNFFIEGRRVSAVGTGLASDIYDAIDREMFDNSWEPDYGRLHQFACGEEEEIGRAKLWGSPPPGDSFWDMVERQGFDVETFDKSVSGEEKKVDTAITHQITKETYILIDKNESEIVLISGDKDYMTVINDLVSDGYSVSVYFWGHAARELKERASNFVSLNDYLDYLSR
;
A
#
# COMPACT_ATOMS: atom_id res chain seq x y z
N MET A 1 6.44 20.10 3.24
CA MET A 1 6.39 18.82 3.97
C MET A 1 6.85 17.75 3.00
N LYS A 2 7.63 16.76 3.44
CA LYS A 2 8.08 15.64 2.59
C LYS A 2 7.25 14.38 2.85
N ILE A 3 6.85 13.67 1.80
CA ILE A 3 6.05 12.46 1.89
C ILE A 3 6.93 11.25 1.53
N PHE A 4 6.97 10.28 2.42
CA PHE A 4 7.68 9.01 2.24
C PHE A 4 6.68 7.88 2.11
N THR A 5 6.40 7.47 0.88
CA THR A 5 5.35 6.50 0.55
C THR A 5 5.93 5.11 0.30
N TYR A 6 5.34 4.13 1.00
CA TYR A 6 5.71 2.72 0.94
C TYR A 6 4.49 1.88 0.58
N VAL A 7 4.54 1.21 -0.57
CA VAL A 7 3.39 0.49 -1.13
C VAL A 7 3.63 -1.01 -1.12
N ASP A 8 2.74 -1.73 -0.45
CA ASP A 8 2.60 -3.18 -0.60
C ASP A 8 1.62 -3.45 -1.74
N ASN A 9 2.16 -3.67 -2.94
CA ASN A 9 1.35 -3.76 -4.15
C ASN A 9 0.41 -4.98 -4.14
N SER A 10 0.88 -6.11 -3.61
CA SER A 10 0.09 -7.33 -3.57
C SER A 10 -1.11 -7.16 -2.64
N ASN A 11 -0.90 -6.60 -1.44
CA ASN A 11 -1.97 -6.33 -0.49
C ASN A 11 -2.96 -5.29 -1.03
N PHE A 12 -2.46 -4.19 -1.60
CA PHE A 12 -3.28 -3.17 -2.24
C PHE A 12 -4.14 -3.74 -3.39
N PHE A 13 -3.53 -4.49 -4.31
CA PHE A 13 -4.19 -5.01 -5.50
C PHE A 13 -5.24 -6.08 -5.19
N ILE A 14 -4.89 -7.07 -4.36
CA ILE A 14 -5.78 -8.19 -4.04
C ILE A 14 -7.02 -7.70 -3.30
N GLU A 15 -6.83 -6.83 -2.30
CA GLU A 15 -7.94 -6.31 -1.51
C GLU A 15 -8.78 -5.29 -2.29
N GLY A 16 -8.19 -4.52 -3.22
CA GLY A 16 -8.94 -3.63 -4.10
C GLY A 16 -9.92 -4.39 -5.00
N ARG A 17 -9.51 -5.54 -5.53
CA ARG A 17 -10.38 -6.45 -6.29
C ARG A 17 -11.54 -7.01 -5.47
N ARG A 18 -11.36 -7.21 -4.16
CA ARG A 18 -12.43 -7.63 -3.25
C ARG A 18 -13.42 -6.48 -2.99
N VAL A 19 -12.92 -5.27 -2.77
CA VAL A 19 -13.77 -4.07 -2.63
C VAL A 19 -14.58 -3.83 -3.90
N SER A 20 -13.96 -3.96 -5.08
CA SER A 20 -14.67 -3.87 -6.37
C SER A 20 -15.69 -4.99 -6.57
N ALA A 21 -15.40 -6.22 -6.11
CA ALA A 21 -16.39 -7.31 -6.13
C ALA A 21 -17.65 -6.97 -5.33
N VAL A 22 -17.52 -6.28 -4.20
CA VAL A 22 -18.67 -5.78 -3.43
C VAL A 22 -19.39 -4.65 -4.19
N GLY A 23 -18.64 -3.67 -4.70
CA GLY A 23 -19.22 -2.53 -5.44
C GLY A 23 -19.99 -2.94 -6.71
N THR A 24 -19.56 -4.01 -7.37
CA THR A 24 -20.19 -4.57 -8.58
C THR A 24 -21.28 -5.61 -8.28
N GLY A 25 -21.51 -5.94 -7.00
CA GLY A 25 -22.52 -6.92 -6.58
C GLY A 25 -22.12 -8.39 -6.81
N LEU A 26 -20.85 -8.68 -7.11
CA LEU A 26 -20.31 -10.04 -7.16
C LEU A 26 -20.26 -10.69 -5.77
N ALA A 27 -20.06 -9.89 -4.73
CA ALA A 27 -20.13 -10.27 -3.33
C ALA A 27 -21.13 -9.38 -2.58
N SER A 28 -21.74 -9.92 -1.53
CA SER A 28 -22.74 -9.20 -0.73
C SER A 28 -22.12 -8.19 0.24
N ASP A 29 -20.97 -8.52 0.81
CA ASP A 29 -20.13 -7.64 1.62
C ASP A 29 -18.67 -8.09 1.54
N ILE A 30 -17.78 -7.36 2.23
CA ILE A 30 -16.35 -7.64 2.20
C ILE A 30 -15.98 -8.98 2.83
N TYR A 31 -16.75 -9.48 3.81
CA TYR A 31 -16.49 -10.76 4.45
C TYR A 31 -16.88 -11.91 3.52
N ASP A 32 -18.02 -11.81 2.83
CA ASP A 32 -18.42 -12.73 1.75
C ASP A 32 -17.38 -12.76 0.63
N ALA A 33 -16.81 -11.59 0.27
CA ALA A 33 -15.74 -11.52 -0.73
C ALA A 33 -14.45 -12.22 -0.28
N ILE A 34 -14.06 -12.06 0.99
CA ILE A 34 -12.87 -12.70 1.56
C ILE A 34 -13.07 -14.21 1.68
N ASP A 35 -14.15 -14.65 2.33
CA ASP A 35 -14.40 -16.06 2.69
C ASP A 35 -14.57 -16.96 1.46
N ARG A 36 -15.08 -16.40 0.37
CA ARG A 36 -15.30 -17.14 -0.90
C ARG A 36 -14.27 -16.81 -1.97
N GLU A 37 -13.25 -16.03 -1.64
CA GLU A 37 -12.22 -15.57 -2.57
C GLU A 37 -12.81 -14.93 -3.84
N MET A 38 -13.83 -14.09 -3.65
CA MET A 38 -14.47 -13.37 -4.75
C MET A 38 -13.62 -12.16 -5.14
N PHE A 39 -13.26 -12.11 -6.42
CA PHE A 39 -12.49 -11.01 -7.00
C PHE A 39 -13.20 -10.48 -8.23
N ASP A 40 -13.29 -9.16 -8.32
CA ASP A 40 -13.53 -8.51 -9.60
C ASP A 40 -12.23 -8.52 -10.41
N ASN A 41 -12.15 -9.39 -11.41
CA ASN A 41 -10.97 -9.50 -12.24
C ASN A 41 -10.82 -8.36 -13.26
N SER A 42 -11.84 -7.49 -13.41
CA SER A 42 -11.79 -6.33 -14.28
C SER A 42 -11.21 -5.09 -13.60
N TRP A 43 -11.09 -5.11 -12.27
CA TRP A 43 -10.49 -4.00 -11.53
C TRP A 43 -8.96 -4.05 -11.66
N GLU A 44 -8.41 -3.00 -12.28
CA GLU A 44 -6.97 -2.80 -12.45
C GLU A 44 -6.58 -1.42 -11.90
N PRO A 45 -5.56 -1.34 -11.02
CA PRO A 45 -5.10 -0.06 -10.50
C PRO A 45 -4.54 0.87 -11.58
N ASP A 46 -4.89 2.14 -11.48
CA ASP A 46 -4.17 3.22 -12.12
C ASP A 46 -3.03 3.69 -11.21
N TYR A 47 -1.83 3.15 -11.45
CA TYR A 47 -0.61 3.52 -10.70
C TYR A 47 -0.23 5.00 -10.83
N GLY A 48 -0.60 5.68 -11.91
CA GLY A 48 -0.35 7.12 -12.04
C GLY A 48 -1.21 7.92 -11.07
N ARG A 49 -2.49 7.55 -10.96
CA ARG A 49 -3.41 8.15 -10.00
C ARG A 49 -3.09 7.76 -8.56
N LEU A 50 -2.64 6.53 -8.31
CA LEU A 50 -2.15 6.11 -7.00
C LEU A 50 -0.93 6.93 -6.59
N HIS A 51 0.05 7.12 -7.49
CA HIS A 51 1.23 7.94 -7.23
C HIS A 51 0.84 9.38 -6.90
N GLN A 52 0.03 10.01 -7.74
CA GLN A 52 -0.46 11.38 -7.53
C GLN A 52 -1.22 11.52 -6.20
N PHE A 53 -2.08 10.56 -5.88
CA PHE A 53 -2.87 10.58 -4.66
C PHE A 53 -2.01 10.41 -3.40
N ALA A 54 -1.05 9.48 -3.43
CA ALA A 54 -0.34 9.05 -2.24
C ALA A 54 1.00 9.76 -2.00
N CYS A 55 1.60 10.36 -3.02
CA CYS A 55 2.95 10.92 -2.93
C CYS A 55 2.97 12.47 -2.97
N GLY A 56 1.85 13.10 -3.31
CA GLY A 56 1.75 14.56 -3.46
C GLY A 56 2.41 15.09 -4.73
N GLU A 57 2.73 16.38 -4.73
CA GLU A 57 3.43 17.05 -5.83
C GLU A 57 4.95 16.75 -5.81
N GLU A 58 5.66 16.98 -6.92
CA GLU A 58 7.07 16.63 -7.08
C GLU A 58 7.97 17.17 -5.96
N GLU A 59 7.74 18.40 -5.49
CA GLU A 59 8.52 19.02 -4.42
C GLU A 59 8.23 18.41 -3.04
N GLU A 60 7.12 17.69 -2.88
CA GLU A 60 6.71 17.01 -1.64
C GLU A 60 7.26 15.59 -1.58
N ILE A 61 7.59 14.96 -2.71
CA ILE A 61 8.07 13.59 -2.73
C ILE A 61 9.44 13.52 -2.03
N GLY A 62 9.49 12.78 -0.93
CA GLY A 62 10.72 12.33 -0.27
C GLY A 62 11.10 10.92 -0.70
N ARG A 63 10.09 10.04 -0.83
CA ARG A 63 10.21 8.69 -1.37
C ARG A 63 8.87 8.23 -1.95
N ALA A 64 8.92 7.48 -3.04
CA ALA A 64 7.79 6.69 -3.54
C ALA A 64 8.31 5.30 -3.91
N LYS A 65 8.15 4.32 -3.02
CA LYS A 65 8.61 2.94 -3.26
C LYS A 65 7.45 1.96 -3.25
N LEU A 66 7.55 0.98 -4.14
CA LEU A 66 6.55 -0.05 -4.32
C LEU A 66 7.18 -1.44 -4.37
N TRP A 67 6.62 -2.35 -3.59
CA TRP A 67 7.06 -3.74 -3.52
C TRP A 67 5.98 -4.66 -4.06
N GLY A 68 6.39 -5.72 -4.76
CA GLY A 68 5.50 -6.81 -5.12
C GLY A 68 6.19 -7.94 -5.87
N SER A 69 5.41 -8.96 -6.20
CA SER A 69 5.89 -10.13 -6.92
C SER A 69 5.92 -9.89 -8.40
N PRO A 70 7.00 -10.28 -9.09
CA PRO A 70 7.05 -10.13 -10.52
C PRO A 70 5.86 -10.85 -11.18
N PRO A 71 5.06 -10.14 -12.00
CA PRO A 71 4.17 -10.82 -12.93
C PRO A 71 5.04 -11.57 -13.96
N PRO A 72 4.44 -12.42 -14.81
CA PRO A 72 5.19 -13.21 -15.81
C PRO A 72 5.95 -12.40 -16.88
N GLY A 73 6.03 -11.05 -16.80
CA GLY A 73 6.82 -10.22 -17.71
C GLY A 73 7.19 -8.83 -17.14
N ASP A 74 8.31 -8.29 -17.63
CA ASP A 74 8.96 -7.08 -17.10
C ASP A 74 8.21 -5.77 -17.43
N SER A 75 7.37 -5.76 -18.47
CA SER A 75 6.70 -4.54 -18.96
C SER A 75 5.77 -3.87 -17.93
N PHE A 76 5.28 -4.63 -16.95
CA PHE A 76 4.46 -4.08 -15.88
C PHE A 76 5.30 -3.18 -14.95
N TRP A 77 6.48 -3.64 -14.55
CA TRP A 77 7.36 -2.86 -13.67
C TRP A 77 7.90 -1.63 -14.37
N ASP A 78 8.31 -1.75 -15.63
CA ASP A 78 8.67 -0.60 -16.46
C ASP A 78 7.56 0.45 -16.49
N MET A 79 6.29 0.01 -16.52
CA MET A 79 5.15 0.93 -16.48
C MET A 79 5.00 1.57 -15.09
N VAL A 80 5.16 0.83 -13.99
CA VAL A 80 5.07 1.34 -12.62
C VAL A 80 6.17 2.37 -12.37
N GLU A 81 7.40 2.08 -12.80
CA GLU A 81 8.54 3.00 -12.71
C GLU A 81 8.30 4.30 -13.50
N ARG A 82 7.72 4.20 -14.71
CA ARG A 82 7.33 5.39 -15.50
C ARG A 82 6.25 6.24 -14.84
N GLN A 83 5.47 5.70 -13.89
CA GLN A 83 4.52 6.47 -13.10
C GLN A 83 5.16 7.18 -11.90
N GLY A 84 6.44 6.91 -11.59
CA GLY A 84 7.20 7.62 -10.55
C GLY A 84 7.61 6.79 -9.34
N PHE A 85 7.23 5.50 -9.29
CA PHE A 85 7.65 4.62 -8.19
C PHE A 85 9.05 4.02 -8.42
N ASP A 86 9.83 3.90 -7.35
CA ASP A 86 11.01 3.04 -7.27
C ASP A 86 10.55 1.62 -6.89
N VAL A 87 10.74 0.66 -7.80
CA VAL A 87 10.16 -0.68 -7.68
C VAL A 87 11.17 -1.68 -7.15
N GLU A 88 10.76 -2.47 -6.15
CA GLU A 88 11.56 -3.60 -5.65
C GLU A 88 10.75 -4.90 -5.71
N THR A 89 11.24 -5.87 -6.48
CA THR A 89 10.54 -7.13 -6.74
C THR A 89 11.11 -8.31 -5.97
N PHE A 90 10.24 -9.19 -5.46
CA PHE A 90 10.64 -10.40 -4.73
C PHE A 90 10.10 -11.65 -5.42
N ASP A 91 10.95 -12.65 -5.65
CA ASP A 91 10.52 -13.93 -6.22
C ASP A 91 9.52 -14.66 -5.30
N LYS A 92 8.48 -15.24 -5.91
CA LYS A 92 7.58 -16.15 -5.20
C LYS A 92 8.33 -17.43 -4.82
N SER A 93 8.06 -17.94 -3.62
CA SER A 93 8.60 -19.22 -3.18
C SER A 93 8.02 -20.40 -3.96
N VAL A 94 8.63 -21.59 -3.83
CA VAL A 94 8.20 -22.83 -4.49
C VAL A 94 6.74 -23.20 -4.16
N SER A 95 6.21 -22.73 -3.02
CA SER A 95 4.80 -22.90 -2.61
C SER A 95 3.86 -21.80 -3.15
N GLY A 96 4.35 -20.86 -3.94
CA GLY A 96 3.56 -19.76 -4.52
C GLY A 96 3.38 -18.54 -3.59
N GLU A 97 3.88 -18.61 -2.36
CA GLU A 97 3.82 -17.49 -1.40
C GLU A 97 4.95 -16.49 -1.66
N GLU A 98 4.63 -15.20 -1.63
CA GLU A 98 5.62 -14.13 -1.54
C GLU A 98 6.41 -14.25 -0.25
N LYS A 99 7.74 -14.37 -0.36
CA LYS A 99 8.59 -14.35 0.82
C LYS A 99 9.27 -12.99 0.94
N LYS A 100 9.00 -12.33 2.08
CA LYS A 100 9.74 -11.19 2.66
C LYS A 100 9.35 -9.79 2.20
N VAL A 101 8.26 -9.59 1.46
CA VAL A 101 7.80 -8.23 1.11
C VAL A 101 7.56 -7.40 2.37
N ASP A 102 6.83 -7.93 3.36
CA ASP A 102 6.52 -7.21 4.60
C ASP A 102 7.77 -6.89 5.42
N THR A 103 8.71 -7.84 5.47
CA THR A 103 10.00 -7.64 6.15
C THR A 103 10.86 -6.61 5.42
N ALA A 104 10.87 -6.61 4.08
CA ALA A 104 11.64 -5.66 3.28
C ALA A 104 11.09 -4.25 3.44
N ILE A 105 9.76 -4.07 3.34
CA ILE A 105 9.08 -2.79 3.58
C ILE A 105 9.36 -2.32 5.01
N THR A 106 9.14 -3.16 6.02
CA THR A 106 9.37 -2.81 7.44
C THR A 106 10.82 -2.39 7.69
N HIS A 107 11.77 -3.14 7.14
CA HIS A 107 13.19 -2.80 7.23
C HIS A 107 13.51 -1.48 6.52
N GLN A 108 12.95 -1.25 5.32
CA GLN A 108 13.18 -0.03 4.56
C GLN A 108 12.62 1.19 5.29
N ILE A 109 11.38 1.12 5.77
CA ILE A 109 10.74 2.17 6.57
C ILE A 109 11.63 2.49 7.78
N THR A 110 12.01 1.46 8.54
CA THR A 110 12.86 1.63 9.74
C THR A 110 14.18 2.31 9.39
N LYS A 111 14.89 1.78 8.38
CA LYS A 111 16.20 2.31 7.96
C LYS A 111 16.12 3.76 7.49
N GLU A 112 15.13 4.10 6.67
CA GLU A 112 14.99 5.45 6.15
C GLU A 112 14.53 6.44 7.20
N THR A 113 13.63 6.02 8.09
CA THR A 113 13.18 6.85 9.21
C THR A 113 14.36 7.39 10.00
N TYR A 114 15.29 6.53 10.43
CA TYR A 114 16.41 6.94 11.28
C TYR A 114 17.55 7.68 10.55
N ILE A 115 17.55 7.70 9.22
CA ILE A 115 18.65 8.27 8.43
C ILE A 115 18.22 9.52 7.64
N LEU A 116 16.97 9.58 7.18
CA LEU A 116 16.51 10.54 6.17
C LEU A 116 15.28 11.35 6.59
N ILE A 117 14.40 10.81 7.44
CA ILE A 117 13.08 11.41 7.69
C ILE A 117 13.14 12.35 8.89
N ASP A 118 12.93 13.65 8.67
CA ASP A 118 12.68 14.60 9.77
C ASP A 118 11.20 14.56 10.15
N LYS A 119 10.92 14.10 11.37
CA LYS A 119 9.54 13.96 11.91
C LYS A 119 8.75 15.27 11.96
N ASN A 120 9.40 16.44 11.97
CA ASN A 120 8.71 17.72 12.02
C ASN A 120 8.36 18.27 10.63
N GLU A 121 9.00 17.73 9.59
CA GLU A 121 8.86 18.21 8.22
C GLU A 121 8.34 17.14 7.26
N SER A 122 8.04 15.94 7.77
CA SER A 122 7.71 14.77 6.94
C SER A 122 6.51 13.96 7.43
N GLU A 123 5.90 13.26 6.49
CA GLU A 123 4.86 12.26 6.70
C GLU A 123 5.31 10.91 6.11
N ILE A 124 5.03 9.84 6.82
CA ILE A 124 5.25 8.46 6.37
C ILE A 124 3.90 7.90 5.94
N VAL A 125 3.76 7.51 4.67
CA VAL A 125 2.55 6.90 4.13
C VAL A 125 2.79 5.41 3.88
N LEU A 126 1.99 4.56 4.51
CA LEU A 126 1.96 3.12 4.22
C LEU A 126 0.67 2.78 3.47
N ILE A 127 0.81 2.13 2.31
CA ILE A 127 -0.33 1.57 1.56
C ILE A 127 -0.36 0.06 1.78
N SER A 128 -0.92 -0.34 2.91
CA SER A 128 -1.19 -1.74 3.27
C SER A 128 -2.16 -1.80 4.44
N GLY A 129 -2.96 -2.86 4.51
CA GLY A 129 -3.83 -3.17 5.65
C GLY A 129 -3.32 -4.33 6.50
N ASP A 130 -2.13 -4.85 6.20
CA ASP A 130 -1.57 -6.00 6.89
C ASP A 130 -1.17 -5.65 8.34
N LYS A 131 -1.52 -6.54 9.26
CA LYS A 131 -1.19 -6.40 10.68
C LYS A 131 0.29 -6.59 10.96
N ASP A 132 1.03 -7.21 10.05
CA ASP A 132 2.48 -7.41 10.24
C ASP A 132 3.24 -6.08 10.31
N TYR A 133 2.67 -4.99 9.77
CA TYR A 133 3.21 -3.63 9.90
C TYR A 133 2.90 -2.95 11.24
N MET A 134 2.06 -3.55 12.11
CA MET A 134 1.71 -2.95 13.41
C MET A 134 2.93 -2.63 14.25
N THR A 135 3.96 -3.48 14.23
CA THR A 135 5.18 -3.26 15.03
C THR A 135 5.87 -1.97 14.63
N VAL A 136 6.08 -1.73 13.33
CA VAL A 136 6.76 -0.51 12.86
C VAL A 136 5.89 0.72 13.04
N ILE A 137 4.59 0.64 12.78
CA ILE A 137 3.65 1.76 13.03
C ILE A 137 3.65 2.12 14.51
N ASN A 138 3.64 1.11 15.40
CA ASN A 138 3.68 1.32 16.84
C ASN A 138 4.92 2.08 17.30
N ASP A 139 6.10 1.72 16.80
CA ASP A 139 7.34 2.39 17.18
C ASP A 139 7.37 3.82 16.65
N LEU A 140 7.10 4.00 15.35
CA LEU A 140 7.14 5.31 14.69
C LEU A 140 6.19 6.33 15.34
N VAL A 141 4.94 5.96 15.58
CA VAL A 141 3.98 6.88 16.20
C VAL A 141 4.36 7.16 17.66
N SER A 142 4.95 6.21 18.39
CA SER A 142 5.46 6.45 19.76
C SER A 142 6.61 7.45 19.77
N ASP A 143 7.46 7.41 18.74
CA ASP A 143 8.62 8.30 18.60
C ASP A 143 8.26 9.70 18.05
N GLY A 144 6.98 9.90 17.75
CA GLY A 144 6.39 11.16 17.33
C GLY A 144 6.47 11.42 15.82
N TYR A 145 6.63 10.38 15.00
CA TYR A 145 6.47 10.49 13.55
C TYR A 145 4.99 10.56 13.18
N SER A 146 4.68 11.31 12.13
CA SER A 146 3.36 11.30 11.49
C SER A 146 3.28 10.11 10.54
N VAL A 147 2.44 9.13 10.86
CA VAL A 147 2.23 7.92 10.05
C VAL A 147 0.79 7.87 9.56
N SER A 148 0.63 7.97 8.24
CA SER A 148 -0.64 7.80 7.54
C SER A 148 -0.74 6.40 6.94
N VAL A 149 -1.87 5.74 7.15
CA VAL A 149 -2.18 4.48 6.46
C VAL A 149 -3.29 4.70 5.46
N TYR A 150 -3.00 4.42 4.20
CA TYR A 150 -3.95 4.52 3.10
C TYR A 150 -4.36 3.11 2.70
N PHE A 151 -5.57 2.69 3.08
CA PHE A 151 -6.02 1.34 2.76
C PHE A 151 -7.52 1.20 2.64
N TRP A 152 -7.96 0.05 2.15
CA TRP A 152 -9.37 -0.32 2.06
C TRP A 152 -10.04 -0.35 3.44
N GLY A 153 -11.33 -0.07 3.45
CA GLY A 153 -12.11 0.16 4.68
C GLY A 153 -12.19 -1.03 5.63
N HIS A 154 -11.85 -2.24 5.20
CA HIS A 154 -11.81 -3.44 6.05
C HIS A 154 -10.47 -3.69 6.74
N ALA A 155 -9.51 -2.75 6.65
CA ALA A 155 -8.27 -2.81 7.44
C ALA A 155 -8.54 -3.08 8.92
N ALA A 156 -7.59 -3.75 9.58
CA ALA A 156 -7.68 -4.07 11.00
C ALA A 156 -7.95 -2.82 11.86
N ARG A 157 -8.87 -2.91 12.82
CA ARG A 157 -9.24 -1.78 13.70
C ARG A 157 -8.02 -1.20 14.42
N GLU A 158 -7.15 -2.07 14.93
CA GLU A 158 -5.93 -1.68 15.64
C GLU A 158 -5.01 -0.80 14.79
N LEU A 159 -4.92 -1.09 13.49
CA LEU A 159 -4.10 -0.35 12.54
C LEU A 159 -4.65 1.06 12.31
N LYS A 160 -5.98 1.17 12.17
CA LYS A 160 -6.68 2.46 12.08
C LYS A 160 -6.56 3.29 13.35
N GLU A 161 -6.66 2.65 14.51
CA GLU A 161 -6.57 3.30 15.83
C GLU A 161 -5.14 3.76 16.14
N ARG A 162 -4.12 3.06 15.61
CA ARG A 162 -2.72 3.34 15.92
C ARG A 162 -2.07 4.38 15.02
N ALA A 163 -2.40 4.36 13.72
CA ALA A 163 -1.87 5.33 12.76
C ALA A 163 -2.23 6.77 13.19
N SER A 164 -1.37 7.74 12.84
CA SER A 164 -1.67 9.15 13.05
C SER A 164 -2.88 9.59 12.22
N ASN A 165 -3.06 8.98 11.06
CA ASN A 165 -4.21 9.16 10.20
C ASN A 165 -4.51 7.86 9.42
N PHE A 166 -5.79 7.60 9.17
CA PHE A 166 -6.22 6.50 8.32
C PHE A 166 -7.10 7.05 7.20
N VAL A 167 -6.66 6.87 5.95
CA VAL A 167 -7.42 7.28 4.76
C VAL A 167 -8.02 6.03 4.15
N SER A 168 -9.36 5.94 4.18
CA SER A 168 -10.05 4.86 3.50
C SER A 168 -10.00 5.07 1.99
N LEU A 169 -9.49 4.08 1.26
CA LEU A 169 -9.45 4.10 -0.20
C LEU A 169 -10.80 3.71 -0.85
N ASN A 170 -11.80 3.31 -0.06
CA ASN A 170 -13.11 2.87 -0.58
C ASN A 170 -13.78 3.95 -1.45
N ASP A 171 -13.76 5.20 -1.01
CA ASP A 171 -14.36 6.33 -1.73
C ASP A 171 -13.56 6.72 -2.99
N TYR A 172 -12.34 6.18 -3.13
CA TYR A 172 -11.44 6.42 -4.25
C TYR A 172 -11.33 5.21 -5.18
N LEU A 173 -12.13 4.15 -4.99
CA LEU A 173 -12.02 2.91 -5.75
C LEU A 173 -12.07 3.16 -7.27
N ASP A 174 -13.05 3.93 -7.73
CA ASP A 174 -13.24 4.29 -9.14
C ASP A 174 -12.17 5.27 -9.64
N TYR A 175 -11.69 6.15 -8.76
CA TYR A 175 -10.59 7.05 -9.10
C TYR A 175 -9.28 6.27 -9.27
N LEU A 176 -9.04 5.26 -8.44
CA LEU A 176 -7.81 4.47 -8.46
C LEU A 176 -7.82 3.34 -9.49
N SER A 177 -8.86 3.21 -10.32
CA SER A 177 -8.93 2.22 -11.39
C SER A 177 -8.79 2.83 -12.79
N ARG A 178 -8.42 1.98 -13.76
CA ARG A 178 -8.33 2.31 -15.19
C ARG A 178 -9.64 2.11 -15.95
#